data_AF-A0AAV3T8P5-F1
#
_entry.id   AF-A0AAV3T8P5-F1
#
_cell.length_a   1.000
_cell.length_b   1.000
_cell.length_c   1.000
_cell.angle_alpha   90.00
_cell.angle_beta   90.00
_cell.angle_gamma   90.00
#
_symmetry.space_group_name_H-M   'P 1'
#
loop_
_entity.id
_entity.type
_entity.pdbx_description
1 polymer ?
#
loop_
_entity_poly.entity_id
_entity_poly.type
_entity_poly.pdbx_seq_one_letter_code
_entity_poly.pdbx_strand_id
1 'polypeptide(L)'
;MAAVVSLLGIVLAPVAAGVVYADASRRELSPPIRRLWAGSVGFATVVGFFLPALFEGALHEFYFGVVKSGPVVHTPYELLVLDVSVGLAAGLLAIALYLFGSRTVADGRGVGA
;
A
#
# COMPACT_ATOMS: atom_id res chain seq x y z
N MET A 1 -12.10 1.00 -15.55
CA MET A 1 -12.11 0.23 -14.29
C MET A 1 -11.27 0.89 -13.20
N ALA A 2 -10.20 1.60 -13.58
CA ALA A 2 -9.39 2.47 -12.71
C ALA A 2 -10.16 3.23 -11.62
N ALA A 3 -11.27 3.91 -11.97
CA ALA A 3 -12.06 4.67 -10.99
C ALA A 3 -12.57 3.82 -9.80
N VAL A 4 -12.99 2.57 -10.04
CA VAL A 4 -13.45 1.66 -8.98
C VAL A 4 -12.28 1.29 -8.06
N VAL A 5 -11.12 1.05 -8.63
CA VAL A 5 -9.90 0.68 -7.89
C VAL A 5 -9.40 1.87 -7.07
N SER A 6 -9.41 3.08 -7.63
CA SER A 6 -9.09 4.31 -6.88
C SER A 6 -10.02 4.54 -5.69
N LEU A 7 -11.32 4.27 -5.85
CA LEU A 7 -12.28 4.36 -4.75
C LEU A 7 -11.97 3.35 -3.63
N LEU A 8 -11.55 2.14 -3.98
CA LEU A 8 -11.08 1.17 -2.97
C LEU A 8 -9.89 1.71 -2.19
N GLY A 9 -8.93 2.35 -2.87
CA GLY A 9 -7.80 3.02 -2.21
C GLY A 9 -8.23 4.06 -1.18
N ILE A 10 -9.22 4.88 -1.52
CA ILE A 10 -9.76 5.92 -0.62
C ILE A 10 -10.43 5.31 0.62
N VAL A 11 -11.12 4.18 0.46
CA VAL A 11 -11.79 3.48 1.57
C VAL A 11 -10.79 2.68 2.42
N LEU A 12 -9.81 2.02 1.80
CA LEU A 12 -8.85 1.16 2.49
C LEU A 12 -7.74 1.95 3.19
N ALA A 13 -7.35 3.10 2.67
CA ALA A 13 -6.33 3.95 3.28
C ALA A 13 -6.62 4.35 4.74
N PRO A 14 -7.82 4.87 5.12
CA PRO A 14 -8.12 5.20 6.50
C PRO A 14 -8.18 3.94 7.39
N VAL A 15 -8.60 2.79 6.85
CA VAL A 15 -8.58 1.52 7.59
C VAL A 15 -7.14 1.12 7.91
N ALA A 16 -6.26 1.13 6.91
CA ALA A 16 -4.84 0.80 7.08
C ALA A 16 -4.16 1.79 8.05
N ALA A 17 -4.38 3.09 7.87
CA ALA A 17 -3.86 4.13 8.77
C ALA A 17 -4.37 3.96 10.21
N GLY A 18 -5.65 3.62 10.39
CA GLY A 18 -6.26 3.36 11.69
C GLY A 18 -5.65 2.15 12.39
N VAL A 19 -5.45 1.04 11.66
CA VAL A 19 -4.78 -0.17 12.18
C VAL A 19 -3.35 0.15 12.62
N VAL A 20 -2.59 0.86 11.79
CA VAL A 20 -1.20 1.27 12.12
C VAL A 20 -1.17 2.21 13.30
N TYR A 21 -2.09 3.18 13.37
CA TYR A 21 -2.18 4.09 14.51
C TYR A 21 -2.51 3.33 15.80
N ALA A 22 -3.45 2.40 15.76
CA ALA A 22 -3.83 1.57 16.91
C ALA A 22 -2.66 0.68 17.37
N ASP A 23 -1.95 0.04 16.43
CA ASP A 23 -0.77 -0.78 16.74
C ASP A 23 0.37 0.07 17.31
N ALA A 24 0.69 1.21 16.70
CA ALA A 24 1.70 2.14 17.20
C ALA A 24 1.34 2.71 18.58
N SER A 25 0.04 2.87 18.87
CA SER A 25 -0.44 3.24 20.21
C SER A 25 -0.25 2.13 21.23
N ARG A 26 -0.47 0.87 20.84
CA ARG A 26 -0.21 -0.30 21.71
C ARG A 26 1.28 -0.48 22.01
N ARG A 27 2.15 -0.03 21.10
CA ARG A 27 3.62 -0.02 21.26
C ARG A 27 4.15 1.22 21.98
N GLU A 28 3.28 2.07 22.52
CA GLU A 28 3.63 3.28 23.27
C GLU A 28 4.56 4.25 22.50
N LEU A 29 4.49 4.23 21.17
CA LEU A 29 5.26 5.16 20.36
C LEU A 29 4.77 6.60 20.58
N SER A 30 5.70 7.55 20.52
CA SER A 30 5.37 8.96 20.74
C SER A 30 4.30 9.45 19.75
N PRO A 31 3.39 10.36 20.18
CA PRO A 31 2.32 10.86 19.32
C PRO A 31 2.72 11.39 17.94
N PRO A 32 3.88 12.09 17.75
CA PRO A 32 4.30 12.51 16.41
C PRO A 32 4.72 11.33 15.52
N ILE A 33 5.42 10.33 16.08
CA ILE A 33 5.87 9.15 15.32
C ILE A 33 4.69 8.28 14.91
N ARG A 34 3.71 8.11 15.80
CA ARG A 34 2.48 7.38 15.51
C ARG A 34 1.69 8.02 14.36
N ARG A 35 1.55 9.35 14.36
CA ARG A 35 0.88 10.10 13.29
C ARG A 35 1.65 10.01 11.97
N LEU A 36 2.98 10.12 12.03
CA LEU A 36 3.84 9.98 10.86
C LEU A 36 3.65 8.61 10.20
N TRP A 37 3.81 7.52 10.95
CA TRP A 37 3.66 6.16 10.40
C TRP A 37 2.25 5.88 9.86
N ALA A 38 1.21 6.23 10.62
CA ALA A 38 -0.17 6.06 10.17
C ALA A 38 -0.46 6.86 8.90
N GLY A 39 0.00 8.12 8.85
CA GLY A 39 -0.13 8.99 7.68
C GLY A 39 0.62 8.45 6.46
N SER A 40 1.87 8.01 6.65
CA SER A 40 2.69 7.44 5.58
C SER A 40 2.08 6.17 4.99
N VAL A 41 1.57 5.25 5.83
CA VAL A 41 0.92 4.02 5.34
C VAL A 41 -0.40 4.32 4.64
N GLY A 42 -1.22 5.22 5.19
CA GLY A 42 -2.45 5.66 4.53
C GLY A 42 -2.18 6.29 3.16
N PHE A 43 -1.22 7.22 3.09
CA PHE A 43 -0.81 7.86 1.85
C PHE A 43 -0.26 6.86 0.83
N ALA A 44 0.65 5.97 1.24
CA ALA A 44 1.19 4.93 0.36
C ALA A 44 0.11 3.99 -0.17
N THR A 45 -0.92 3.69 0.63
CA THR A 45 -2.07 2.90 0.20
C THR A 45 -2.87 3.64 -0.87
N VAL A 46 -3.20 4.93 -0.68
CA VAL A 46 -3.88 5.73 -1.71
C VAL A 46 -3.09 5.76 -3.01
N VAL A 47 -1.79 6.08 -2.93
CA VAL A 47 -0.91 6.14 -4.10
C VAL A 47 -0.85 4.79 -4.80
N GLY A 48 -0.72 3.70 -4.05
CA GLY A 48 -0.69 2.34 -4.59
C GLY A 48 -1.92 1.99 -5.42
N PHE A 49 -3.11 2.35 -4.95
CA PHE A 49 -4.36 2.14 -5.68
C PHE A 49 -4.58 3.16 -6.82
N PHE A 50 -3.82 4.25 -6.85
CA PHE A 50 -3.79 5.19 -7.98
C PHE A 50 -2.79 4.80 -9.07
N LEU A 51 -1.77 4.00 -8.77
CA LEU A 51 -0.75 3.60 -9.74
C LEU A 51 -1.33 2.99 -11.03
N PRO A 52 -2.29 2.05 -10.98
CA PRO A 52 -2.87 1.50 -12.20
C PRO A 52 -3.58 2.56 -13.07
N ALA A 53 -4.20 3.56 -12.44
CA ALA A 53 -4.85 4.66 -13.16
C ALA A 53 -3.83 5.60 -13.84
N LEU A 54 -2.64 5.76 -13.25
CA LEU A 54 -1.59 6.63 -13.79
C LEU A 54 -0.74 5.94 -14.86
N PHE A 55 -0.59 4.61 -14.77
CA PHE A 55 0.33 3.83 -15.59
C PHE A 55 -0.36 2.70 -16.37
N GLU A 56 -1.68 2.81 -16.62
CA GLU A 56 -2.52 1.75 -17.21
C GLU A 56 -1.85 1.08 -18.43
N GLY A 57 -1.36 1.86 -19.39
CA GLY A 57 -0.68 1.33 -20.59
C GLY A 57 0.61 0.55 -20.27
N ALA A 58 1.49 1.12 -19.46
CA ALA A 58 2.78 0.50 -19.13
C ALA A 58 2.62 -0.75 -18.24
N LEU A 59 1.64 -0.73 -17.34
CA LEU A 59 1.39 -1.80 -16.38
C LEU A 59 0.77 -3.02 -17.09
N HIS A 60 -0.16 -2.78 -18.02
CA HIS A 60 -0.71 -3.81 -18.88
C HIS A 60 0.36 -4.37 -19.83
N GLU A 61 1.15 -3.51 -20.48
CA GLU A 61 2.24 -3.93 -21.36
C GLU A 61 3.28 -4.79 -20.63
N PHE A 62 3.66 -4.39 -19.42
CA PHE A 62 4.56 -5.19 -18.58
C PHE A 62 3.95 -6.54 -18.21
N TYR A 63 2.69 -6.57 -17.76
CA TYR A 63 2.03 -7.82 -17.39
C TYR A 63 1.91 -8.78 -18.58
N PHE A 64 1.52 -8.30 -19.76
CA PHE A 64 1.38 -9.16 -20.95
C PHE A 64 2.72 -9.49 -21.61
N GLY A 65 3.70 -8.59 -21.57
CA GLY A 65 5.02 -8.83 -22.16
C GLY A 65 5.88 -9.77 -21.32
N VAL A 66 5.79 -9.66 -19.98
CA VAL A 66 6.71 -10.33 -19.06
C VAL A 66 6.04 -11.46 -18.29
N VAL A 67 4.85 -11.22 -17.73
CA VAL A 67 4.20 -12.17 -16.81
C VAL A 67 3.35 -13.20 -17.54
N LYS A 68 2.55 -12.76 -18.52
CA LYS A 68 1.62 -13.60 -19.28
C LYS A 68 1.92 -13.54 -20.78
N SER A 69 2.94 -14.27 -21.21
CA SER A 69 3.46 -14.31 -22.59
C SER A 69 2.60 -15.10 -23.59
N GLY A 70 1.27 -15.18 -23.41
CA GLY A 70 0.37 -16.02 -24.21
C GLY A 70 -0.73 -15.23 -24.91
N PRO A 71 -1.13 -15.60 -26.15
CA PRO A 71 -2.21 -14.94 -26.88
C PRO A 71 -3.55 -15.36 -26.27
N VAL A 72 -4.02 -14.60 -25.28
CA VAL A 72 -5.26 -14.89 -24.57
C VAL A 72 -6.18 -13.69 -24.65
N VAL A 73 -7.43 -13.92 -25.07
CA VAL A 73 -8.49 -12.92 -25.05
C VAL A 73 -8.63 -12.36 -23.64
N HIS A 74 -8.41 -11.06 -23.49
CA HIS A 74 -8.43 -10.39 -22.21
C HIS A 74 -9.86 -10.29 -21.68
N THR A 75 -10.05 -10.69 -20.43
CA THR A 75 -11.33 -10.45 -19.74
C THR A 75 -11.21 -9.19 -18.89
N PRO A 76 -12.26 -8.35 -18.79
CA PRO A 76 -12.23 -7.16 -17.95
C PRO A 76 -11.96 -7.49 -16.46
N TYR A 77 -12.32 -8.70 -16.02
CA TYR A 77 -12.03 -9.17 -14.67
C TYR A 77 -10.53 -9.40 -14.42
N GLU A 78 -9.77 -9.83 -15.42
CA GLU A 78 -8.33 -10.05 -15.26
C GLU A 78 -7.58 -8.74 -15.00
N LEU A 79 -7.92 -7.68 -15.75
CA LEU A 79 -7.35 -6.34 -15.55
C LEU A 79 -7.74 -5.76 -14.18
N LEU A 80 -9.00 -5.96 -13.76
CA LEU A 80 -9.45 -5.53 -12.43
C LEU A 80 -8.65 -6.21 -11.32
N VAL A 81 -8.41 -7.52 -11.44
CA VAL A 81 -7.61 -8.28 -10.45
C VAL A 81 -6.18 -7.75 -10.43
N LEU A 82 -5.57 -7.49 -11.60
CA LEU A 82 -4.23 -6.94 -11.69
C LEU A 82 -4.12 -5.58 -10.96
N ASP A 83 -5.03 -4.66 -11.26
CA ASP A 83 -5.05 -3.31 -10.67
C ASP A 83 -5.23 -3.35 -9.15
N VAL A 84 -6.16 -4.19 -8.67
CA VAL A 84 -6.39 -4.39 -7.23
C VAL A 84 -5.17 -5.02 -6.57
N SER A 85 -4.51 -5.97 -7.25
CA SER A 85 -3.30 -6.63 -6.73
C SER A 85 -2.15 -5.64 -6.54
N VAL A 86 -1.95 -4.70 -7.49
CA VAL A 86 -0.94 -3.64 -7.38
C VAL A 86 -1.21 -2.75 -6.17
N GLY A 87 -2.46 -2.30 -6.02
CA GLY A 87 -2.86 -1.47 -4.88
C GLY A 87 -2.66 -2.17 -3.53
N LEU A 88 -3.07 -3.44 -3.44
CA LEU A 88 -2.86 -4.26 -2.24
C LEU A 88 -1.39 -4.51 -1.95
N ALA A 89 -0.58 -4.83 -2.97
CA ALA A 89 0.85 -5.06 -2.80
C ALA A 89 1.57 -3.81 -2.25
N ALA A 90 1.25 -2.62 -2.77
CA ALA A 90 1.79 -1.36 -2.27
C ALA A 90 1.38 -1.11 -0.80
N GLY A 91 0.12 -1.34 -0.45
CA GLY A 91 -0.36 -1.21 0.94
C GLY A 91 0.33 -2.19 1.90
N LEU A 92 0.46 -3.46 1.50
CA LEU A 92 1.16 -4.49 2.29
C LEU A 92 2.64 -4.16 2.45
N LEU A 93 3.30 -3.65 1.40
CA LEU A 93 4.69 -3.21 1.47
C LEU A 93 4.84 -2.04 2.45
N ALA A 94 3.93 -1.06 2.43
CA ALA A 94 3.94 0.04 3.38
C ALA A 94 3.78 -0.43 4.83
N ILE A 95 2.87 -1.40 5.07
CA ILE A 95 2.71 -2.02 6.39
C ILE A 95 3.97 -2.78 6.80
N ALA A 96 4.60 -3.51 5.89
CA ALA A 96 5.86 -4.21 6.17
C ALA A 96 6.96 -3.21 6.57
N LEU A 97 7.13 -2.12 5.81
CA LEU A 97 8.07 -1.04 6.14
C LEU A 97 7.77 -0.42 7.50
N TYR A 98 6.51 -0.23 7.85
CA TYR A 98 6.11 0.17 9.20
C TYR A 98 6.54 -0.85 10.26
N LEU A 99 6.28 -2.16 10.06
CA LEU A 99 6.61 -3.20 11.03
C LEU A 99 8.12 -3.31 11.28
N PHE A 100 8.95 -3.16 10.24
CA PHE A 100 10.41 -3.18 10.37
C PHE A 100 10.95 -1.84 10.89
N GLY A 101 10.49 -0.72 10.34
CA GLY A 101 10.97 0.62 10.69
C GLY A 101 10.54 1.08 12.09
N SER A 102 9.37 0.65 12.57
CA SER A 102 8.95 0.96 13.94
C SER A 102 9.81 0.27 15.00
N ARG A 103 10.41 -0.89 14.70
CA ARG A 103 11.30 -1.61 15.62
C ARG A 103 12.62 -0.87 15.81
N THR A 104 13.23 -0.38 14.74
CA THR A 104 14.50 0.38 14.84
C THR A 104 14.33 1.69 15.63
N VAL A 105 13.17 2.33 15.50
CA VAL A 105 12.81 3.53 16.28
C VAL A 105 12.57 3.22 17.76
N ALA A 106 12.06 2.03 18.09
CA ALA A 106 11.90 1.58 19.47
C ALA A 106 13.26 1.27 20.11
N ASP A 107 14.13 0.55 19.40
CA ASP A 107 15.47 0.18 19.90
C ASP A 107 16.38 1.41 20.08
N GLY A 108 16.28 2.41 19.20
CA GLY A 108 17.06 3.66 19.28
C GLY A 108 16.77 4.52 20.51
N ARG A 109 15.63 4.32 21.20
CA ARG A 109 15.32 5.01 22.47
C ARG A 109 15.99 4.39 23.70
N GLY A 110 16.65 3.24 23.57
CA GLY A 110 17.39 2.59 24.66
C GLY A 110 18.83 3.09 24.87
N VAL A 111 19.37 3.96 24.00
CA VAL A 111 20.78 4.40 24.04
C VAL A 111 20.94 5.83 24.60
N GLY A 112 19.86 6.46 25.04
CA GLY A 112 19.85 7.87 25.46
C GLY A 112 19.08 8.15 26.76
N ALA A 113 19.06 7.21 27.70
CA ALA A 113 18.58 7.43 29.07
C ALA A 113 19.72 7.22 30.06
#